data_AF-A0A924T0T7-F1
#
_entry.id   AF-A0A924T0T7-F1
#
_cell.length_a   1.000
_cell.length_b   1.000
_cell.length_c   1.000
_cell.angle_alpha   90.00
_cell.angle_beta   90.00
_cell.angle_gamma   90.00
#
_symmetry.space_group_name_H-M   'P 1'
#
loop_
_entity.id
_entity.type
_entity.pdbx_description
1 polymer ?
#
loop_
_entity_poly.entity_id
_entity_poly.type
_entity_poly.pdbx_seq_one_letter_code
_entity_poly.pdbx_strand_id
1 'polypeptide(L)'
;MRLTHEQGPPQHDHHLRTAPTERSRVRRAEDRGHYDSHIIHAIVDAAYLCHVSFVDERGPLCLPTAVWRVNDHVLIHGSNGSKMMKSLAQGTPACLAITHLDG
;
A
#
# COMPACT_ATOMS: atom_id res chain seq x y z
N MET A 1 -5.66 -42.21 -17.50
CA MET A 1 -4.53 -42.28 -16.54
C MET A 1 -4.28 -40.87 -16.04
N ARG A 2 -4.72 -40.58 -14.80
CA ARG A 2 -4.68 -39.25 -14.17
C ARG A 2 -3.24 -38.89 -13.77
N LEU A 3 -2.86 -37.63 -13.96
CA LEU A 3 -1.85 -36.97 -13.13
C LEU A 3 -2.48 -35.64 -12.70
N THR A 4 -3.24 -35.68 -11.61
CA THR A 4 -3.66 -34.49 -10.89
C THR A 4 -2.41 -33.87 -10.28
N HIS A 5 -2.06 -32.66 -10.73
CA HIS A 5 -1.17 -31.79 -9.98
C HIS A 5 -1.90 -31.44 -8.69
N GLU A 6 -1.60 -32.16 -7.61
CA GLU A 6 -2.05 -31.77 -6.28
C GLU A 6 -1.24 -30.54 -5.87
N GLN A 7 -1.77 -29.36 -6.21
CA GLN A 7 -1.39 -28.14 -5.53
C GLN A 7 -1.81 -28.32 -4.08
N GLY A 8 -0.83 -28.46 -3.19
CA GLY A 8 -1.06 -28.40 -1.75
C GLY A 8 -1.83 -27.13 -1.38
N PRO A 9 -2.53 -27.13 -0.24
CA PRO A 9 -3.31 -25.97 0.19
C PRO A 9 -2.44 -24.70 0.17
N PRO A 10 -2.99 -23.52 -0.18
CA PRO A 10 -2.25 -22.28 -0.08
C PRO A 10 -1.69 -22.20 1.34
N GLN A 11 -0.36 -22.10 1.44
CA GLN A 11 0.28 -21.88 2.72
C GLN A 11 -0.10 -20.47 3.15
N HIS A 12 -1.14 -20.36 3.97
CA HIS A 12 -1.52 -19.12 4.62
C HIS A 12 -0.40 -18.79 5.60
N ASP A 13 0.44 -17.84 5.20
CA ASP A 13 1.57 -17.38 6.00
C ASP A 13 1.07 -16.93 7.38
N HIS A 14 1.64 -17.52 8.42
CA HIS A 14 1.20 -17.37 9.80
C HIS A 14 1.50 -15.94 10.29
N HIS A 15 0.44 -15.11 10.42
CA HIS A 15 0.32 -14.01 11.39
C HIS A 15 1.59 -13.15 11.61
N LEU A 16 1.93 -12.28 10.66
CA LEU A 16 2.94 -11.24 10.92
C LEU A 16 2.28 -10.09 11.70
N ARG A 17 2.26 -10.21 13.03
CA ARG A 17 1.88 -9.11 13.95
C ARG A 17 2.97 -8.06 14.12
N THR A 18 4.15 -8.28 13.55
CA THR A 18 5.31 -7.41 13.68
C THR A 18 5.42 -6.50 12.48
N ALA A 19 5.59 -5.19 12.75
CA ALA A 19 5.81 -4.22 11.71
C ALA A 19 7.06 -4.57 10.87
N PRO A 20 7.02 -4.42 9.53
CA PRO A 20 8.16 -4.74 8.68
C PRO A 20 9.36 -3.81 8.90
N THR A 21 9.12 -2.60 9.42
CA THR A 21 10.17 -1.66 9.85
C THR A 21 9.74 -0.88 11.09
N GLU A 22 10.71 -0.33 11.83
CA GLU A 22 10.44 0.61 12.93
C GLU A 22 9.64 1.83 12.48
N ARG A 23 9.89 2.33 11.26
CA ARG A 23 9.17 3.47 10.68
C ARG A 23 7.67 3.18 10.50
N SER A 24 7.32 1.94 10.21
CA SER A 24 5.93 1.47 10.03
C SER A 24 5.26 0.93 11.30
N ARG A 25 5.97 0.90 12.45
CA ARG A 25 5.43 0.37 13.70
C ARG A 25 4.34 1.30 14.26
N VAL A 26 3.13 0.78 14.41
CA VAL A 26 2.01 1.50 15.05
C VAL A 26 2.32 1.59 16.55
N ARG A 27 2.29 2.81 17.07
CA ARG A 27 2.65 3.11 18.48
C ARG A 27 1.43 3.43 19.35
N ARG A 28 0.37 3.98 18.76
CA ARG A 28 -0.87 4.34 19.46
C ARG A 28 -1.96 3.34 19.10
N ALA A 29 -2.62 2.76 20.10
CA ALA A 29 -3.53 1.63 19.93
C ALA A 29 -2.86 0.50 19.13
N GLU A 30 -1.71 0.03 19.63
CA GLU A 30 -0.87 -0.96 18.94
C GLU A 30 -1.59 -2.28 18.67
N ASP A 31 -2.60 -2.60 19.48
CA ASP A 31 -3.51 -3.73 19.31
C ASP A 31 -4.34 -3.65 18.01
N ARG A 32 -4.42 -2.48 17.38
CA ARG A 32 -5.09 -2.25 16.09
C ARG A 32 -4.15 -2.29 14.88
N GLY A 33 -2.85 -2.51 15.08
CA GLY A 33 -1.87 -2.62 14.00
C GLY A 33 -1.92 -3.99 13.33
N HIS A 34 -2.24 -4.04 12.03
CA HIS A 34 -2.20 -5.26 11.22
C HIS A 34 -1.16 -5.11 10.11
N TYR A 35 -0.32 -6.14 9.93
CA TYR A 35 0.76 -6.15 8.93
C TYR A 35 0.66 -7.32 7.95
N ASP A 36 -0.42 -8.11 8.04
CA ASP A 36 -0.66 -9.24 7.16
C ASP A 36 -0.98 -8.77 5.74
N SER A 37 -0.24 -9.30 4.75
CA SER A 37 -0.37 -8.88 3.35
C SER A 37 -1.78 -9.04 2.82
N HIS A 38 -2.50 -10.11 3.18
CA HIS A 38 -3.88 -10.33 2.75
C HIS A 38 -4.86 -9.25 3.24
N ILE A 39 -4.68 -8.74 4.48
CA ILE A 39 -5.49 -7.64 5.02
C ILE A 39 -5.15 -6.35 4.28
N ILE A 40 -3.85 -6.07 4.12
CA ILE A 40 -3.39 -4.87 3.39
C ILE A 40 -3.92 -4.89 1.95
N HIS A 41 -3.83 -6.02 1.26
CA HIS A 41 -4.32 -6.20 -0.10
C HIS A 41 -5.83 -5.94 -0.17
N ALA A 42 -6.62 -6.49 0.76
CA ALA A 42 -8.06 -6.26 0.80
C ALA A 42 -8.40 -4.77 1.00
N ILE A 43 -7.66 -4.04 1.85
CA ILE A 43 -7.84 -2.60 2.03
C ILE A 43 -7.57 -1.83 0.74
N VAL A 44 -6.47 -2.14 0.04
CA VAL A 44 -6.12 -1.48 -1.22
C VAL A 44 -7.13 -1.81 -2.31
N ASP A 45 -7.57 -3.06 -2.42
CA ASP A 45 -8.53 -3.52 -3.44
C ASP A 45 -9.92 -2.89 -3.27
N ALA A 46 -10.30 -2.55 -2.04
CA ALA A 46 -11.54 -1.85 -1.76
C ALA A 46 -11.47 -0.33 -2.07
N ALA A 47 -10.28 0.21 -2.35
CA ALA A 47 -10.07 1.64 -2.52
C ALA A 47 -10.07 2.08 -3.99
N TYR A 48 -10.75 3.20 -4.26
CA TYR A 48 -10.62 3.94 -5.52
C TYR A 48 -9.65 5.11 -5.42
N LEU A 49 -9.37 5.58 -4.19
CA LEU A 49 -8.65 6.81 -3.91
C LEU A 49 -7.56 6.55 -2.87
N CYS A 50 -6.39 7.14 -3.09
CA CYS A 50 -5.36 7.28 -2.08
C CYS A 50 -4.87 8.73 -2.00
N HIS A 51 -4.14 9.03 -0.93
CA HIS A 51 -3.37 10.26 -0.79
C HIS A 51 -1.88 9.94 -0.86
N VAL A 52 -1.17 10.60 -1.75
CA VAL A 52 0.28 10.47 -1.87
C VAL A 52 0.93 11.72 -1.27
N SER A 53 1.76 11.51 -0.25
CA SER A 53 2.50 12.57 0.43
C SER A 53 4.00 12.45 0.19
N PHE A 54 4.62 13.56 -0.16
CA PHE A 54 6.07 13.68 -0.40
C PHE A 54 6.51 15.12 -0.09
N VAL A 55 7.81 15.37 -0.07
CA VAL A 55 8.37 16.69 0.19
C VAL A 55 9.11 17.17 -1.06
N ASP A 56 8.84 18.40 -1.49
CA ASP A 56 9.60 19.11 -2.51
C ASP A 56 10.37 20.29 -1.90
N GLU A 57 11.05 21.08 -2.72
CA GLU A 57 11.81 22.25 -2.30
C GLU A 57 10.98 23.35 -1.62
N ARG A 58 9.65 23.29 -1.76
CA ARG A 58 8.68 24.25 -1.20
C ARG A 58 7.99 23.69 0.04
N GLY A 59 8.19 22.41 0.38
CA GLY A 59 7.69 21.77 1.59
C GLY A 59 6.87 20.51 1.33
N PRO A 60 6.09 20.05 2.32
CA PRO A 60 5.28 18.85 2.19
C PRO A 60 4.07 19.07 1.28
N LEU A 61 3.79 18.08 0.43
CA LEU A 61 2.58 17.98 -0.37
C LEU A 61 1.80 16.72 0.02
N CYS A 62 0.49 16.76 -0.18
CA CYS A 62 -0.40 15.62 -0.06
C CYS A 62 -1.44 15.72 -1.17
N LEU A 63 -1.37 14.83 -2.15
CA LEU A 63 -2.20 14.89 -3.35
C LEU A 63 -3.10 13.66 -3.46
N PRO A 64 -4.40 13.83 -3.71
CA PRO A 64 -5.30 12.72 -4.00
C PRO A 64 -5.06 12.19 -5.42
N THR A 65 -5.08 10.88 -5.60
CA THR A 65 -5.08 10.22 -6.92
C THR A 65 -5.74 8.84 -6.84
N ALA A 66 -6.15 8.32 -7.99
CA ALA A 66 -6.67 6.96 -8.06
C ALA A 66 -5.57 5.93 -7.78
N VAL A 67 -5.97 4.84 -7.13
CA VAL A 67 -5.09 3.73 -6.75
C VAL A 67 -5.69 2.40 -7.18
N TRP A 68 -4.84 1.47 -7.55
CA TRP A 68 -5.20 0.06 -7.71
C TRP A 68 -3.99 -0.81 -7.40
N ARG A 69 -4.22 -2.10 -7.19
CA ARG A 69 -3.17 -3.07 -6.92
C ARG A 69 -3.03 -4.06 -8.07
N VAL A 70 -1.79 -4.46 -8.34
CA VAL A 70 -1.45 -5.59 -9.21
C VAL A 70 -0.39 -6.42 -8.50
N ASN A 71 -0.75 -7.63 -8.09
CA ASN A 71 0.08 -8.48 -7.22
C ASN A 71 0.50 -7.71 -5.96
N ASP A 72 1.80 -7.57 -5.72
CA ASP A 72 2.35 -6.88 -4.54
C ASP A 72 2.69 -5.40 -4.81
N HIS A 73 2.22 -4.85 -5.93
CA HIS A 73 2.47 -3.47 -6.33
C HIS A 73 1.20 -2.63 -6.26
N VAL A 74 1.32 -1.45 -5.64
CA VAL A 74 0.33 -0.37 -5.77
C VAL A 74 0.69 0.49 -6.98
N LEU A 75 -0.31 0.76 -7.80
CA LEU A 75 -0.20 1.57 -8.98
C LEU A 75 -1.03 2.84 -8.80
N ILE A 76 -0.44 3.95 -9.22
CA ILE A 76 -1.07 5.26 -9.28
C ILE A 76 -0.77 5.84 -10.66
N HIS A 77 -1.61 6.76 -11.13
CA HIS A 77 -1.34 7.48 -12.37
C HIS A 77 -1.40 9.00 -12.17
N GLY A 78 -0.95 9.70 -13.20
CA GLY A 78 -1.05 11.14 -13.31
C GLY A 78 -0.51 11.58 -14.67
N SER A 79 -0.67 12.86 -14.98
CA SER A 79 -0.04 13.46 -16.17
C SER A 79 1.48 13.38 -16.07
N ASN A 80 2.16 13.14 -17.19
CA ASN A 80 3.62 13.24 -17.30
C ASN A 80 4.15 14.63 -16.87
N GLY A 81 3.31 15.67 -16.98
CA GLY A 81 3.63 17.02 -16.54
C GLY A 81 3.53 17.24 -15.02
N SER A 82 2.87 16.33 -14.30
CA SER A 82 2.60 16.44 -12.87
C SER A 82 3.89 16.50 -12.05
N LYS A 83 3.92 17.42 -11.08
CA LYS A 83 5.02 17.50 -10.11
C LYS A 83 5.18 16.19 -9.34
N MET A 84 4.06 15.58 -8.90
CA MET A 84 4.10 14.30 -8.20
C MET A 84 4.74 13.21 -9.05
N MET A 85 4.30 13.02 -10.30
CA MET A 85 4.87 11.98 -11.16
C MET A 85 6.36 12.22 -11.40
N LYS A 86 6.78 13.48 -11.62
CA LYS A 86 8.19 13.85 -11.80
C LYS A 86 9.03 13.60 -10.55
N SER A 87 8.57 14.01 -9.38
CA SER A 87 9.27 13.79 -8.10
C SER A 87 9.40 12.29 -7.79
N LEU A 88 8.31 11.54 -7.91
CA LEU A 88 8.33 10.09 -7.66
C LEU A 88 9.23 9.34 -8.65
N ALA A 89 9.22 9.73 -9.93
CA ALA A 89 10.12 9.16 -10.94
C ALA A 89 11.60 9.44 -10.67
N GLN A 90 11.91 10.50 -9.93
CA GLN A 90 13.27 10.82 -9.46
C GLN A 90 13.66 10.05 -8.18
N GLY A 91 12.77 9.21 -7.65
CA GLY A 91 13.01 8.43 -6.43
C GLY A 91 12.78 9.20 -5.13
N THR A 92 12.06 10.33 -5.17
CA THR A 92 11.67 11.05 -3.94
C THR A 92 10.90 10.11 -3.00
N PRO A 93 11.33 9.96 -1.74
CA PRO A 93 10.59 9.17 -0.76
C PRO A 93 9.18 9.71 -0.58
N ALA A 94 8.20 8.81 -0.61
CA ALA A 94 6.80 9.15 -0.48
C ALA A 94 6.08 8.21 0.50
N CYS A 95 4.91 8.64 0.94
CA CYS A 95 3.95 7.86 1.71
C CYS A 95 2.64 7.80 0.91
N LEU A 96 2.04 6.62 0.81
CA LEU A 96 0.71 6.43 0.24
C LEU A 96 -0.23 6.04 1.38
N ALA A 97 -1.30 6.80 1.56
CA ALA A 97 -2.30 6.56 2.58
C ALA A 97 -3.66 6.27 1.95
N ILE A 98 -4.33 5.23 2.44
CA ILE A 98 -5.70 4.86 2.09
C ILE A 98 -6.52 4.89 3.38
N THR A 99 -7.71 5.45 3.29
CA THR A 99 -8.66 5.51 4.40
C THR A 99 -10.04 5.13 3.90
N HIS A 100 -10.63 4.12 4.52
CA HIS A 100 -12.05 3.82 4.41
C HIS A 100 -12.77 4.40 5.62
N LEU A 101 -13.93 5.02 5.41
CA LEU A 101 -14.76 5.58 6.47
C LEU A 101 -16.07 4.79 6.52
N ASP A 102 -16.17 3.92 7.53
CA ASP A 102 -17.19 2.86 7.56
C ASP A 102 -18.29 3.07 8.63
N GLY A 103 -18.24 4.18 9.40
CA GLY A 103 -19.26 4.55 10.40
C GLY A 103 -18.80 4.57 11.85
#